data_AF-A0AAD6UT48-F1
#
_entry.id   AF-A0AAD6UT48-F1
#
_cell.length_a   1.000
_cell.length_b   1.000
_cell.length_c   1.000
_cell.angle_alpha   90.00
_cell.angle_beta   90.00
_cell.angle_gamma   90.00
#
_symmetry.space_group_name_H-M   'P 1'
#
loop_
_entity.id
_entity.type
_entity.pdbx_description
1 polymer ?
#
loop_
_entity_poly.entity_id
_entity_poly.type
_entity_poly.pdbx_seq_one_letter_code
_entity_poly.pdbx_strand_id
1 'polypeptide(L)'
;MPVVLAVLSFILTVFLAVFLVFLLRQPTVNIPSTALALWLLVANGVHAVNALVWAGNTLPRIPVWCDIVTKLIVGAIASLPGACLCAARALELLASRRKHYPNTYSRRIHALLDAGLCYVLPLLYMILRTF
;
A
#
# COMPACT_ATOMS: atom_id res chain seq x y z
N MET A 1 9.07 -0.72 -24.60
CA MET A 1 8.08 -1.01 -23.53
C MET A 1 8.68 -1.10 -22.12
N PRO A 2 9.78 -1.86 -21.83
CA PRO A 2 10.26 -2.05 -20.44
C PRO A 2 10.94 -0.81 -19.84
N VAL A 3 11.61 0.00 -20.67
CA VAL A 3 12.33 1.21 -20.22
C VAL A 3 11.39 2.28 -19.69
N VAL A 4 10.24 2.50 -20.36
CA VAL A 4 9.23 3.47 -19.91
C VAL A 4 8.63 3.06 -18.57
N LEU A 5 8.34 1.77 -18.40
CA LEU A 5 7.82 1.23 -17.14
C LEU A 5 8.82 1.38 -16.00
N ALA A 6 10.11 1.15 -16.29
CA ALA A 6 11.20 1.34 -15.33
C ALA A 6 11.29 2.81 -14.89
N VAL A 7 11.39 3.74 -15.84
CA VAL A 7 11.54 5.18 -15.57
C VAL A 7 10.35 5.71 -14.77
N LEU A 8 9.13 5.35 -15.16
CA LEU A 8 7.92 5.72 -14.41
C LEU A 8 7.96 5.14 -12.99
N SER A 9 8.28 3.86 -12.82
CA SER A 9 8.35 3.23 -11.49
C SER A 9 9.34 3.94 -10.57
N PHE A 10 10.51 4.34 -11.08
CA PHE A 10 11.50 5.09 -10.30
C PHE A 10 10.98 6.47 -9.88
N ILE A 11 10.41 7.23 -10.81
CA ILE A 11 9.86 8.57 -10.52
C ILE A 11 8.72 8.47 -9.50
N LEU A 12 7.79 7.54 -9.70
CA LEU A 12 6.69 7.30 -8.77
C LEU A 12 7.20 6.84 -7.40
N THR A 13 8.20 5.96 -7.33
CA THR A 13 8.76 5.52 -6.05
C THR A 13 9.33 6.70 -5.25
N VAL A 14 10.10 7.58 -5.89
CA VAL A 14 10.66 8.77 -5.23
C VAL A 14 9.55 9.73 -4.78
N PHE A 15 8.57 9.99 -5.65
CA PHE A 15 7.43 10.84 -5.32
C PHE A 15 6.62 10.28 -4.15
N LEU A 16 6.32 8.99 -4.15
CA LEU A 16 5.59 8.33 -3.07
C LEU A 16 6.39 8.27 -1.78
N ALA A 17 7.72 8.13 -1.83
CA ALA A 17 8.55 8.17 -0.64
C ALA A 17 8.50 9.55 0.02
N VAL A 18 8.62 10.62 -0.77
CA VAL A 18 8.47 12.00 -0.29
C VAL A 18 7.06 12.22 0.27
N PHE A 19 6.03 11.75 -0.43
CA PHE A 19 4.64 11.86 0.02
C PHE A 19 4.38 11.10 1.31
N LEU A 20 4.94 9.89 1.47
CA LEU A 20 4.84 9.10 2.69
C LEU A 20 5.52 9.81 3.88
N VAL A 21 6.71 10.36 3.69
CA VAL A 21 7.40 11.15 4.72
C VAL A 21 6.57 12.37 5.10
N PHE A 22 5.98 13.05 4.11
CA PHE A 22 5.08 14.17 4.35
C PHE A 22 3.86 13.76 5.17
N LEU A 23 3.24 12.61 4.85
CA LEU A 23 2.08 12.08 5.59
C LEU A 23 2.44 11.69 7.02
N LEU A 24 3.60 11.07 7.24
CA LEU A 24 4.07 10.69 8.58
C LEU A 24 4.42 11.90 9.44
N ARG A 25 4.81 13.01 8.82
CA ARG A 25 5.12 14.27 9.51
C ARG A 25 3.86 15.03 9.97
N GLN A 26 2.68 14.66 9.50
CA GLN A 26 1.44 15.32 9.92
C GLN A 26 1.12 15.01 11.39
N PRO A 27 0.59 15.98 12.16
CA PRO A 27 0.22 15.77 13.56
C PRO A 27 -0.92 14.75 13.74
N THR A 28 -1.72 14.53 12.70
CA THR A 28 -2.75 13.50 12.65
C THR A 28 -2.44 12.52 11.52
N VAL A 29 -2.08 11.30 11.88
CA VAL A 29 -1.77 10.26 10.89
C VAL A 29 -3.07 9.67 10.35
N ASN A 30 -3.28 9.81 9.05
CA ASN A 30 -4.40 9.19 8.33
C ASN A 30 -4.00 7.77 7.90
N ILE A 31 -4.47 6.76 8.63
CA ILE A 31 -4.14 5.34 8.43
C ILE A 31 -4.38 4.87 6.98
N PRO A 32 -5.52 5.19 6.32
CA PRO A 32 -5.76 4.74 4.96
C PRO A 32 -4.78 5.34 3.95
N SER A 33 -4.47 6.64 4.10
CA SER A 33 -3.56 7.36 3.21
C SER A 33 -2.12 6.88 3.35
N THR A 34 -1.66 6.65 4.58
CA THR A 34 -0.31 6.11 4.82
C THR A 34 -0.17 4.69 4.33
N ALA A 35 -1.18 3.84 4.55
CA ALA A 35 -1.18 2.48 4.04
C ALA A 35 -1.15 2.45 2.50
N LEU A 36 -1.99 3.27 1.85
CA LEU A 36 -2.04 3.34 0.39
C LEU A 36 -0.69 3.79 -0.19
N ALA A 37 -0.07 4.82 0.38
CA ALA A 37 1.25 5.30 -0.04
C ALA A 37 2.33 4.23 0.19
N LEU A 38 2.33 3.55 1.33
CA LEU A 38 3.29 2.49 1.64
C LEU A 38 3.18 1.32 0.66
N TRP A 39 1.97 0.80 0.43
CA TRP A 39 1.77 -0.36 -0.45
C TRP A 39 2.06 -0.05 -1.91
N LEU A 40 1.72 1.15 -2.38
CA LEU A 40 2.12 1.60 -3.72
C LEU A 40 3.64 1.76 -3.82
N LEU A 41 4.32 2.25 -2.78
CA LEU A 41 5.79 2.34 -2.76
C LEU A 41 6.42 0.95 -2.86
N VAL A 42 5.92 -0.03 -2.11
CA VAL A 42 6.38 -1.43 -2.18
C VAL A 42 6.19 -1.99 -3.59
N ALA A 43 5.01 -1.81 -4.19
CA ALA A 43 4.73 -2.32 -5.54
C ALA A 43 5.63 -1.66 -6.61
N ASN A 44 5.78 -0.33 -6.57
CA ASN A 44 6.66 0.38 -7.51
C ASN A 44 8.15 0.03 -7.30
N GLY A 45 8.58 -0.17 -6.05
CA GLY A 45 9.92 -0.63 -5.73
C GLY A 45 10.23 -2.01 -6.31
N VAL A 46 9.26 -2.94 -6.25
CA VAL A 46 9.36 -4.25 -6.90
C VAL A 46 9.54 -4.11 -8.42
N HIS A 47 8.75 -3.26 -9.07
CA HIS A 47 8.88 -3.01 -10.51
C HIS A 47 10.22 -2.37 -10.87
N ALA A 48 10.71 -1.43 -10.05
CA ALA A 48 12.01 -0.79 -10.23
C ALA A 48 13.17 -1.79 -10.13
N VAL A 49 13.18 -2.64 -9.10
CA VAL A 49 14.19 -3.71 -8.96
C VAL A 49 14.08 -4.72 -10.10
N ASN A 50 12.87 -5.10 -10.51
CA ASN A 50 12.66 -6.01 -11.63
C ASN A 50 13.22 -5.43 -12.94
N ALA A 51 13.02 -4.14 -13.19
CA ALA A 51 13.60 -3.46 -14.34
C ALA A 51 15.14 -3.40 -14.29
N LEU A 52 15.74 -3.28 -13.10
CA LEU A 52 17.18 -3.23 -12.92
C LEU A 52 17.84 -4.61 -13.09
N VAL A 53 17.28 -5.64 -12.47
CA VAL A 53 17.85 -7.00 -12.44
C VAL A 53 17.71 -7.71 -13.79
N TRP A 54 16.59 -7.49 -14.49
CA TRP A 54 16.33 -8.10 -15.81
C TRP A 54 16.60 -7.14 -16.98
N ALA A 55 17.40 -6.11 -16.77
CA ALA A 55 17.90 -5.25 -17.85
C ALA A 55 18.76 -6.09 -18.81
N GLY A 56 18.15 -6.54 -19.92
CA GLY A 56 18.85 -7.25 -21.00
C GLY A 56 18.98 -8.77 -20.85
N ASN A 57 18.30 -9.40 -19.88
CA ASN A 57 18.28 -10.86 -19.73
C ASN A 57 16.93 -11.33 -19.17
N THR A 58 16.42 -12.48 -19.63
CA THR A 58 15.15 -13.10 -19.20
C THR A 58 15.33 -14.34 -18.32
N LEU A 59 16.58 -14.73 -18.05
CA LEU A 59 16.90 -15.93 -17.27
C LEU A 59 16.62 -15.72 -15.76
N PRO A 60 16.08 -16.73 -15.05
CA PRO A 60 15.80 -16.65 -13.62
C PRO A 60 17.12 -16.60 -12.83
N ARG A 61 17.57 -15.39 -12.50
CA ARG A 61 18.87 -15.14 -11.86
C ARG A 61 18.84 -15.37 -10.34
N ILE A 62 17.69 -15.14 -9.70
CA ILE A 62 17.56 -15.17 -8.23
C ILE A 62 16.19 -15.77 -7.85
N PRO A 63 16.08 -17.09 -7.62
CA PRO A 63 14.80 -17.73 -7.31
C PRO A 63 14.16 -17.17 -6.02
N VAL A 64 14.98 -16.84 -5.02
CA VAL A 64 14.53 -16.24 -3.75
C VAL A 64 13.79 -14.91 -3.96
N TRP A 65 14.18 -14.13 -4.98
CA TRP A 65 13.54 -12.84 -5.26
C TRP A 65 12.13 -13.01 -5.86
N CYS A 66 11.93 -13.99 -6.75
CA CYS A 66 10.61 -14.28 -7.32
C CYS A 66 9.58 -14.67 -6.25
N ASP A 67 9.99 -15.43 -5.23
CA ASP A 67 9.11 -15.81 -4.12
C ASP A 67 8.71 -14.59 -3.28
N ILE A 68 9.65 -13.69 -3.00
CA ILE A 68 9.38 -12.44 -2.25
C ILE A 68 8.44 -11.54 -3.06
N VAL A 69 8.74 -11.32 -4.33
CA VAL A 69 7.94 -10.47 -5.22
C VAL A 69 6.50 -10.96 -5.32
N THR A 70 6.31 -12.27 -5.49
CA THR A 70 4.97 -12.86 -5.56
C THR A 70 4.17 -12.56 -4.29
N LYS A 71 4.77 -12.70 -3.10
CA LYS A 71 4.10 -12.38 -1.83
C LYS A 71 3.76 -10.88 -1.74
N LEU A 72 4.71 -10.00 -2.06
CA LEU A 72 4.53 -8.55 -1.99
C LEU A 72 3.43 -8.05 -2.94
N ILE A 73 3.43 -8.48 -4.21
CA ILE A 73 2.42 -8.08 -5.20
C ILE A 73 1.03 -8.50 -4.74
N VAL A 74 0.92 -9.71 -4.21
CA VAL A 74 -0.36 -10.26 -3.78
C VAL A 74 -0.94 -9.50 -2.59
N GLY A 75 -0.11 -9.17 -1.60
CA GLY A 75 -0.56 -8.33 -0.51
C GLY A 75 -0.90 -6.90 -0.97
N ALA A 76 -0.19 -6.34 -1.95
CA ALA A 76 -0.54 -5.05 -2.53
C ALA A 76 -1.92 -5.09 -3.24
N ILE A 77 -2.22 -6.15 -3.99
CA ILE A 77 -3.54 -6.33 -4.64
C ILE A 77 -4.66 -6.43 -3.60
N ALA A 78 -4.41 -7.03 -2.44
CA ALA A 78 -5.39 -7.10 -1.35
C ALA A 78 -5.51 -5.80 -0.56
N SER A 79 -4.40 -5.09 -0.33
CA SER A 79 -4.35 -3.91 0.53
C SER A 79 -4.87 -2.63 -0.15
N LEU A 80 -4.61 -2.46 -1.46
CA LEU A 80 -5.03 -1.29 -2.24
C LEU A 80 -6.56 -1.07 -2.20
N PRO A 81 -7.42 -2.06 -2.53
CA PRO A 81 -8.86 -1.87 -2.42
C PRO A 81 -9.29 -1.66 -0.97
N GLY A 82 -8.64 -2.32 0.00
CA GLY A 82 -8.89 -2.11 1.43
C GLY A 82 -8.65 -0.64 1.84
N ALA A 83 -7.53 -0.06 1.42
CA ALA A 83 -7.19 1.33 1.69
C ALA A 83 -8.14 2.31 0.98
N CYS A 84 -8.53 2.03 -0.27
CA CYS A 84 -9.52 2.82 -1.00
C CYS A 84 -10.89 2.81 -0.31
N LEU A 85 -11.35 1.64 0.18
CA LEU A 85 -12.61 1.52 0.92
C LEU A 85 -12.58 2.32 2.23
N CYS A 86 -11.48 2.24 2.99
CA CYS A 86 -11.33 3.00 4.23
C CYS A 86 -11.29 4.52 3.95
N ALA A 87 -10.62 4.96 2.89
CA ALA A 87 -10.61 6.36 2.46
C ALA A 87 -12.02 6.84 2.02
N ALA A 88 -12.74 6.04 1.23
CA ALA A 88 -14.11 6.36 0.81
C ALA A 88 -15.06 6.47 2.01
N ARG A 89 -14.94 5.55 2.97
CA ARG A 89 -15.71 5.59 4.23
C ARG A 89 -15.40 6.84 5.05
N ALA A 90 -14.13 7.25 5.14
CA ALA A 90 -13.76 8.49 5.82
C ALA A 90 -14.39 9.72 5.14
N LEU A 91 -14.40 9.77 3.81
CA LEU A 91 -15.06 10.83 3.05
C LEU A 91 -16.59 10.82 3.24
N GLU A 92 -17.21 9.64 3.25
CA GLU A 92 -18.64 9.50 3.52
C GLU A 92 -19.03 10.04 4.89
N LEU A 93 -18.22 9.76 5.92
CA LEU A 93 -18.44 10.29 7.27
C LEU A 93 -18.34 11.82 7.33
N LEU A 94 -17.46 12.43 6.52
CA LEU A 94 -17.32 13.89 6.43
C LEU A 94 -18.46 14.53 5.61
N ALA A 95 -18.92 13.85 4.55
CA ALA A 95 -19.98 14.35 3.67
C ALA A 95 -21.39 14.14 4.24
N SER A 96 -21.57 13.10 5.06
CA SER A 96 -22.86 12.81 5.68
C SER A 96 -23.18 13.87 6.73
N ARG A 97 -24.27 14.63 6.53
CA ARG A 97 -24.82 15.58 7.53
C ARG A 97 -25.34 14.91 8.81
N ARG A 98 -25.05 13.63 9.05
CA ARG A 98 -25.42 12.93 10.28
C ARG A 98 -24.68 13.60 11.45
N LYS A 99 -25.42 14.00 12.49
CA LYS A 99 -24.85 14.43 13.78
C LYS A 99 -24.00 13.28 14.33
N HIS A 100 -22.70 13.32 14.05
CA HIS A 100 -21.76 12.39 14.65
C HIS A 100 -21.41 12.97 16.03
N TYR A 101 -21.93 12.35 17.09
CA TYR A 101 -21.41 12.64 18.42
C TYR A 101 -19.99 12.08 18.47
N PRO A 102 -18.96 12.92 18.68
CA PRO A 102 -17.57 12.47 18.70
C PRO A 102 -17.34 11.62 19.96
N ASN A 103 -17.66 10.34 19.90
CA ASN A 103 -17.31 9.38 20.93
C ASN A 103 -15.89 8.88 20.66
N THR A 104 -15.02 8.97 21.66
CA THR A 104 -13.65 8.48 21.61
C THR A 104 -13.59 6.98 21.28
N TYR A 105 -14.61 6.22 21.68
CA TYR A 105 -14.78 4.81 21.35
C TYR A 105 -14.99 4.57 19.84
N SER A 106 -15.87 5.34 19.21
CA SER A 106 -16.15 5.25 17.76
C SER A 106 -14.87 5.51 16.94
N ARG A 107 -14.09 6.51 17.35
CA ARG A 107 -12.80 6.85 16.70
C ARG A 107 -11.79 5.71 16.79
N ARG A 108 -11.70 5.01 17.93
CA ARG A 108 -10.78 3.86 18.09
C ARG A 108 -11.20 2.67 17.24
N ILE A 109 -12.49 2.34 17.17
CA ILE A 109 -12.99 1.26 16.31
C ILE A 109 -12.69 1.55 14.85
N HIS A 110 -12.91 2.78 14.40
CA HIS A 110 -12.62 3.16 13.02
C HIS A 110 -11.13 3.00 12.70
N ALA A 111 -10.25 3.46 13.59
CA ALA A 111 -8.82 3.29 13.43
C ALA A 111 -8.38 1.81 13.42
N LEU A 112 -8.98 0.97 14.26
CA LEU A 112 -8.72 -0.48 14.29
C LEU A 112 -9.20 -1.17 13.01
N LEU A 113 -10.37 -0.79 12.50
CA LEU A 113 -10.92 -1.32 11.26
C LEU A 113 -10.06 -0.90 10.06
N ASP A 114 -9.64 0.35 10.00
CA ASP A 114 -8.74 0.86 8.97
C ASP A 114 -7.41 0.11 9.01
N ALA A 115 -6.81 -0.07 10.20
CA ALA A 115 -5.57 -0.82 10.35
C ALA A 115 -5.73 -2.31 10.00
N GLY A 116 -6.87 -2.91 10.37
CA GLY A 116 -7.21 -4.29 10.07
C GLY A 116 -7.30 -4.56 8.56
N LEU A 117 -8.06 -3.73 7.84
CA LEU A 117 -8.23 -3.86 6.40
C LEU A 117 -6.95 -3.51 5.61
N CYS A 118 -6.20 -2.50 6.07
CA CYS A 118 -5.04 -2.00 5.33
C CYS A 118 -3.73 -2.77 5.60
N TYR A 119 -3.57 -3.42 6.76
CA TYR A 119 -2.32 -4.10 7.14
C TYR A 119 -2.53 -5.55 7.54
N VAL A 120 -3.50 -5.85 8.41
CA VAL A 120 -3.68 -7.20 8.97
C VAL A 120 -4.16 -8.18 7.90
N LEU A 121 -5.17 -7.79 7.11
CA LEU A 121 -5.72 -8.60 6.04
C LEU A 121 -4.70 -8.96 4.95
N PRO A 122 -3.93 -8.00 4.38
CA PRO A 122 -2.90 -8.34 3.39
C PRO A 122 -1.76 -9.18 4.00
N LEU A 123 -1.37 -8.97 5.26
CA LEU A 123 -0.37 -9.82 5.93
C LEU A 123 -0.89 -11.25 6.12
N LEU A 124 -2.14 -11.42 6.56
CA LEU A 124 -2.77 -12.74 6.67
C LEU A 124 -2.82 -13.44 5.31
N TYR A 125 -3.16 -12.71 4.25
CA TYR A 125 -3.21 -13.28 2.91
C TYR A 125 -1.82 -13.70 2.39
N MET A 126 -0.78 -12.90 2.70
CA MET A 126 0.61 -13.28 2.41
C MET A 126 1.04 -14.54 3.15
N ILE A 127 0.70 -14.67 4.44
CA ILE A 127 1.05 -15.82 5.28
C ILE A 127 0.26 -17.07 4.86
N LEU A 128 -1.02 -16.93 4.52
CA LEU A 128 -1.84 -18.06 4.09
C LEU A 128 -1.35 -18.66 2.77
N ARG A 129 -0.94 -17.79 1.82
CA ARG A 129 -0.43 -18.22 0.50
C ARG A 129 0.96 -18.89 0.58
N THR A 130 1.60 -18.91 1.74
CA THR A 130 2.87 -19.63 1.95
C THR A 130 2.72 -21.13 2.19
N PHE A 131 1.49 -21.63 2.38
CA PHE A 131 1.15 -23.06 2.42
C PHE A 131 0.61 -23.51 1.06
#